data_AF-A0A950VE69-F1
#
_entry.id   AF-A0A950VE69-F1
#
_cell.length_a   1.000
_cell.length_b   1.000
_cell.length_c   1.000
_cell.angle_alpha   90.00
_cell.angle_beta   90.00
_cell.angle_gamma   90.00
#
_symmetry.space_group_name_H-M   'P 1'
#
loop_
_entity.id
_entity.type
_entity.pdbx_description
1 polymer ?
#
loop_
_entity_poly.entity_id
_entity_poly.type
_entity_poly.pdbx_seq_one_letter_code
_entity_poly.pdbx_strand_id
1 'polypeptide(L)'
;EDGTYCWKFDPYVRLWPPIDMTREEIATLWERIACSTLLVYGKESWATNPAEDGRIEHFRDARVLAVDGAGHWVHHDRQALFIAEVEAFLAP
;
A
#
# COMPACT_ATOMS: atom_id res chain seq x y z
N GLU A 1 -4.20 -34.34 -14.15
CA GLU A 1 -2.91 -34.39 -14.87
C GLU A 1 -3.17 -34.23 -16.36
N ASP A 2 -3.11 -33.00 -16.85
CA ASP A 2 -3.23 -32.62 -18.27
C ASP A 2 -1.88 -32.24 -18.88
N GLY A 3 -0.77 -32.46 -18.15
CA GLY A 3 0.59 -32.13 -18.60
C GLY A 3 0.98 -30.66 -18.43
N THR A 4 0.18 -29.85 -17.76
CA THR A 4 0.51 -28.43 -17.51
C THR A 4 1.34 -28.23 -16.24
N TYR A 5 2.19 -27.21 -16.26
CA TYR A 5 2.94 -26.77 -15.08
C TYR A 5 2.10 -25.76 -14.29
N CYS A 6 1.98 -25.97 -12.97
CA CYS A 6 1.42 -25.00 -12.06
C CYS A 6 2.42 -24.65 -10.97
N TRP A 7 2.33 -23.43 -10.45
CA TRP A 7 3.09 -23.04 -9.25
C TRP A 7 2.63 -23.91 -8.08
N LYS A 8 3.60 -24.49 -7.35
CA LYS A 8 3.32 -25.20 -6.10
C LYS A 8 3.08 -24.16 -5.00
N PHE A 9 1.83 -24.01 -4.60
CA PHE A 9 1.43 -23.21 -3.44
C PHE A 9 0.24 -23.91 -2.75
N ASP A 10 -0.08 -23.51 -1.52
CA ASP A 10 -1.21 -24.05 -0.78
C ASP A 10 -2.53 -23.45 -1.31
N PRO A 11 -3.48 -24.24 -1.85
CA PRO A 11 -4.77 -23.74 -2.31
C PRO A 11 -5.57 -22.98 -1.25
N TYR A 12 -5.37 -23.28 0.04
CA TYR A 12 -6.07 -22.61 1.13
C TYR A 12 -5.66 -21.14 1.28
N VAL A 13 -4.51 -20.71 0.75
CA VAL A 13 -4.12 -19.29 0.74
C VAL A 13 -4.90 -18.46 -0.30
N ARG A 14 -5.70 -19.09 -1.16
CA ARG A 14 -6.60 -18.40 -2.10
C ARG A 14 -7.97 -18.10 -1.50
N LEU A 15 -8.27 -18.59 -0.30
CA LEU A 15 -9.56 -18.33 0.33
C LEU A 15 -9.56 -16.92 0.91
N TRP A 16 -10.30 -16.04 0.26
CA TRP A 16 -10.65 -14.75 0.84
C TRP A 16 -11.74 -14.98 1.89
N PRO A 17 -11.66 -14.36 3.07
CA PRO A 17 -12.69 -14.52 4.08
C PRO A 17 -14.04 -14.05 3.53
N PRO A 18 -15.15 -14.75 3.83
CA PRO A 18 -16.49 -14.37 3.33
C PRO A 18 -17.00 -13.06 3.94
N ILE A 19 -16.39 -12.64 5.06
CA ILE A 19 -16.66 -11.38 5.74
C ILE A 19 -15.29 -10.75 6.00
N ASP A 20 -15.12 -9.52 5.55
CA ASP A 20 -13.97 -8.68 5.83
C ASP A 20 -14.46 -7.38 6.48
N MET A 21 -13.53 -6.56 6.98
CA MET A 21 -13.86 -5.25 7.50
C MET A 21 -14.47 -4.36 6.41
N THR A 22 -15.51 -3.62 6.78
CA THR A 22 -16.05 -2.55 5.95
C THR A 22 -15.02 -1.44 5.76
N ARG A 23 -15.19 -0.61 4.73
CA ARG A 23 -14.28 0.53 4.49
C ARG A 23 -14.33 1.52 5.65
N GLU A 24 -15.49 1.69 6.26
CA GLU A 24 -15.74 2.57 7.40
C GLU A 24 -15.02 2.07 8.67
N GLU A 25 -15.01 0.75 8.90
CA GLU A 25 -14.25 0.17 10.01
C GLU A 25 -12.74 0.31 9.81
N ILE A 26 -12.24 0.13 8.58
CA ILE A 26 -10.83 0.36 8.24
C ILE A 26 -10.47 1.85 8.43
N ALA A 27 -11.30 2.76 7.96
CA ALA A 27 -11.12 4.20 8.15
C ALA A 27 -11.04 4.59 9.64
N THR A 28 -11.89 3.98 10.48
CA THR A 28 -11.85 4.16 11.94
C THR A 28 -10.51 3.74 12.55
N LEU A 29 -9.81 2.76 11.95
CA LEU A 29 -8.46 2.39 12.37
C LEU A 29 -7.43 3.43 11.95
N TRP A 30 -7.53 3.97 10.72
CA TRP A 30 -6.63 5.01 10.24
C TRP A 30 -6.72 6.29 11.07
N GLU A 31 -7.92 6.69 11.52
CA GLU A 31 -8.14 7.86 12.39
C GLU A 31 -7.48 7.77 13.77
N ARG A 32 -7.11 6.54 14.19
CA ARG A 32 -6.39 6.29 15.44
C ARG A 32 -4.88 6.41 15.29
N ILE A 33 -4.35 6.51 14.08
CA ILE A 33 -2.93 6.72 13.84
C ILE A 33 -2.57 8.15 14.29
N ALA A 34 -1.73 8.24 15.31
CA ALA A 34 -1.38 9.50 15.96
C ALA A 34 -0.03 10.08 15.51
N CYS A 35 0.82 9.29 14.85
CA CYS A 35 2.10 9.73 14.33
C CYS A 35 1.99 10.19 12.88
N SER A 36 2.96 11.00 12.45
CA SER A 36 3.15 11.34 11.05
C SER A 36 3.25 10.07 10.20
N THR A 37 2.55 10.04 9.08
CA THR A 37 2.48 8.88 8.19
C THR A 37 2.89 9.23 6.76
N LEU A 38 3.77 8.44 6.15
CA LEU A 38 4.10 8.55 4.74
C LEU A 38 3.37 7.46 3.95
N LEU A 39 2.46 7.85 3.06
CA LEU A 39 1.71 6.96 2.19
C LEU A 39 2.40 6.90 0.82
N VAL A 40 3.07 5.78 0.53
CA VAL A 40 3.86 5.61 -0.70
C VAL A 40 3.14 4.69 -1.68
N TYR A 41 3.04 5.09 -2.94
CA TYR A 41 2.51 4.23 -4.00
C TYR A 41 3.17 4.52 -5.36
N GLY A 42 3.19 3.50 -6.23
CA GLY A 42 3.70 3.59 -7.59
C GLY A 42 2.59 3.92 -8.58
N LYS A 43 2.87 4.84 -9.52
CA LYS A 43 1.88 5.37 -10.47
C LYS A 43 1.54 4.39 -11.59
N GLU A 44 2.37 3.37 -11.81
CA GLU A 44 2.12 2.25 -12.73
C GLU A 44 1.45 1.05 -12.02
N SER A 45 0.92 1.23 -10.80
CA SER A 45 0.19 0.21 -10.05
C SER A 45 -1.34 0.35 -10.17
N TRP A 46 -2.07 -0.62 -9.59
CA TRP A 46 -3.53 -0.52 -9.42
C TRP A 46 -3.95 0.38 -8.26
N ALA A 47 -3.01 0.89 -7.47
CA ALA A 47 -3.33 1.77 -6.34
C ALA A 47 -3.68 3.18 -6.85
N THR A 48 -4.80 3.71 -6.38
CA THR A 48 -5.21 5.09 -6.62
C THR A 48 -4.47 6.06 -5.70
N ASN A 49 -4.49 7.36 -6.03
CA ASN A 49 -3.87 8.40 -5.20
C ASN A 49 -4.69 8.64 -3.92
N PRO A 50 -4.14 8.38 -2.70
CA PRO A 50 -4.86 8.61 -1.45
C PRO A 50 -5.32 10.06 -1.24
N ALA A 51 -4.65 11.02 -1.89
CA ALA A 51 -5.02 12.44 -1.84
C ALA A 51 -6.21 12.79 -2.75
N GLU A 52 -6.54 11.94 -3.73
CA GLU A 52 -7.63 12.18 -4.70
C GLU A 52 -8.85 11.30 -4.42
N ASP A 53 -8.68 10.17 -3.75
CA ASP A 53 -9.75 9.23 -3.44
C ASP A 53 -10.31 9.31 -2.00
N GLY A 54 -9.89 10.35 -1.25
CA GLY A 54 -10.37 10.65 0.09
C GLY A 54 -9.71 9.86 1.22
N ARG A 55 -8.88 8.84 0.93
CA ARG A 55 -8.26 8.03 1.99
C ARG A 55 -7.35 8.83 2.91
N ILE A 56 -6.69 9.88 2.41
CA ILE A 56 -5.82 10.72 3.24
C ILE A 56 -6.58 11.46 4.34
N GLU A 57 -7.88 11.73 4.16
CA GLU A 57 -8.69 12.52 5.11
C GLU A 57 -8.86 11.81 6.46
N HIS A 58 -8.70 10.49 6.49
CA HIS A 58 -8.75 9.70 7.71
C HIS A 58 -7.45 9.74 8.53
N PHE A 59 -6.38 10.35 8.03
CA PHE A 59 -5.11 10.46 8.74
C PHE A 59 -4.95 11.86 9.33
N ARG A 60 -4.53 11.95 10.59
CA ARG A 60 -4.32 13.24 11.28
C ARG A 60 -3.14 14.03 10.72
N ASP A 61 -2.08 13.33 10.37
CA ASP A 61 -0.87 13.88 9.77
C ASP A 61 -0.31 12.86 8.78
N ALA A 62 -0.57 13.07 7.49
CA ALA A 62 -0.09 12.21 6.43
C ALA A 62 0.39 12.98 5.21
N ARG A 63 1.38 12.40 4.52
CA ARG A 63 1.91 12.87 3.24
C ARG A 63 1.82 11.75 2.23
N VAL A 64 1.53 12.09 0.98
CA VAL A 64 1.53 11.13 -0.13
C VAL A 64 2.82 11.28 -0.94
N LEU A 65 3.48 10.15 -1.20
CA LEU A 65 4.58 10.04 -2.15
C LEU A 65 4.12 9.17 -3.33
N ALA A 66 3.81 9.83 -4.44
CA ALA A 66 3.51 9.17 -5.71
C ALA A 66 4.80 9.00 -6.51
N VAL A 67 5.12 7.76 -6.92
CA VAL A 67 6.39 7.43 -7.58
C VAL A 67 6.17 7.01 -9.03
N ASP A 68 6.76 7.76 -9.96
CA ASP A 68 6.82 7.39 -11.38
C ASP A 68 7.85 6.27 -11.64
N GLY A 69 7.58 5.41 -12.61
CA GLY A 69 8.39 4.25 -12.96
C GLY A 69 8.38 3.15 -11.89
N ALA A 70 7.29 3.01 -11.13
CA ALA A 70 7.08 2.00 -10.11
C ALA A 70 5.66 1.41 -10.17
N GLY A 71 5.58 0.09 -10.11
CA GLY A 71 4.35 -0.66 -9.87
C GLY A 71 4.00 -0.70 -8.38
N HIS A 72 3.33 -1.79 -7.96
CA HIS A 72 2.87 -1.93 -6.58
C HIS A 72 4.03 -2.02 -5.56
N TRP A 73 5.21 -2.49 -6.02
CA TRP A 73 6.38 -2.68 -5.18
C TRP A 73 7.41 -1.58 -5.40
N VAL A 74 7.07 -0.36 -4.96
CA VAL A 74 7.91 0.84 -5.11
C VAL A 74 9.34 0.65 -4.61
N HIS A 75 9.50 -0.04 -3.48
CA HIS A 75 10.81 -0.31 -2.89
C HIS A 75 11.68 -1.26 -3.75
N HIS A 76 11.08 -2.06 -4.64
CA HIS A 76 11.80 -2.88 -5.61
C HIS A 76 12.10 -2.11 -6.89
N ASP A 77 11.11 -1.43 -7.46
CA ASP A 77 11.27 -0.73 -8.76
C ASP A 77 12.12 0.53 -8.66
N ARG A 78 12.01 1.26 -7.53
CA ARG A 78 12.64 2.57 -7.29
C ARG A 78 13.34 2.61 -5.94
N GLN A 79 14.10 1.56 -5.62
CA GLN A 79 14.76 1.35 -4.32
C GLN A 79 15.52 2.59 -3.81
N ALA A 80 16.40 3.18 -4.63
CA ALA A 80 17.23 4.31 -4.18
C ALA A 80 16.38 5.53 -3.80
N LEU A 81 15.33 5.84 -4.58
CA LEU A 81 14.40 6.91 -4.27
C LEU A 81 13.62 6.59 -2.98
N PHE A 82 13.09 5.37 -2.89
CA PHE A 82 12.30 4.94 -1.72
C PHE A 82 13.10 5.08 -0.42
N ILE A 83 14.35 4.62 -0.40
CA ILE A 83 15.22 4.74 0.78
C ILE A 83 15.47 6.20 1.12
N ALA A 84 15.83 7.04 0.16
CA ALA A 84 16.12 8.45 0.41
C ALA A 84 14.91 9.20 1.00
N GLU A 85 13.71 8.96 0.48
CA GLU A 85 12.47 9.60 0.96
C GLU A 85 12.07 9.10 2.35
N VAL A 86 12.24 7.81 2.63
CA VAL A 86 11.97 7.24 3.96
C VAL A 86 12.97 7.75 4.99
N GLU A 87 14.26 7.82 4.66
CA GLU A 87 15.29 8.38 5.54
C GLU A 87 15.02 9.86 5.84
N ALA A 88 14.67 10.65 4.82
CA ALA A 88 14.30 12.05 5.00
C ALA A 88 13.04 12.22 5.86
N PHE A 89 12.06 11.32 5.72
CA PHE A 89 10.84 11.34 6.51
C PHE A 89 11.06 10.97 7.98
N LEU A 90 11.99 10.05 8.26
CA LEU A 90 12.31 9.58 9.61
C LEU A 90 13.38 10.43 10.32
N ALA A 91 13.97 11.40 9.63
CA ALA A 91 14.98 12.27 10.21
C ALA A 91 14.42 13.07 11.42
N PRO A 92 15.24 13.32 12.46
CA PRO A 92 14.80 14.01 13.68
C PRO A 92 14.35 15.47 13.47
#